data_AF-A0A420EKP7-F1
#
_entry.id   AF-A0A420EKP7-F1
#
_cell.length_a   1.000
_cell.length_b   1.000
_cell.length_c   1.000
_cell.angle_alpha   90.00
_cell.angle_beta   90.00
_cell.angle_gamma   90.00
#
_symmetry.space_group_name_H-M   'P 1'
#
loop_
_entity.id
_entity.type
_entity.pdbx_description
1 polymer ?
#
loop_
_entity_poly.entity_id
_entity_poly.type
_entity_poly.pdbx_seq_one_letter_code
_entity_poly.pdbx_strand_id
1 'polypeptide(L)'
;MIRAASSGTVTFAGEEPKRFGRLVIIDHGNGWQSAYGHLSRITVKKGDPITTGERLGLAGQAGDADRPELHFEIRHDGEAVDPAPFLGLKG
;
A
#
# COMPACT_ATOMS: atom_id res chain seq x y z
N MET A 1 -1.10 12.48 -2.50
CA MET A 1 -1.90 11.47 -3.21
C MET A 1 -1.10 10.18 -3.22
N ILE A 2 -1.74 9.02 -2.98
CA ILE A 2 -1.06 7.71 -2.98
C ILE A 2 -1.39 6.96 -4.27
N ARG A 3 -0.38 6.38 -4.88
CA ARG A 3 -0.44 5.68 -6.17
C ARG A 3 0.19 4.29 -6.06
N ALA A 4 -0.27 3.36 -6.89
CA ALA A 4 0.26 2.00 -6.94
C ALA A 4 1.70 1.99 -7.46
N ALA A 5 2.58 1.29 -6.74
CA ALA A 5 3.96 1.06 -7.14
C ALA A 5 4.08 0.16 -8.38
N SER A 6 3.14 -0.79 -8.55
CA SER A 6 3.07 -1.70 -9.69
C SER A 6 1.63 -2.16 -9.95
N SER A 7 1.38 -2.68 -11.15
CA SER A 7 0.10 -3.29 -11.52
C SER A 7 -0.20 -4.54 -10.70
N GLY A 8 -1.47 -4.84 -10.48
CA GLY A 8 -1.88 -6.01 -9.69
C GLY A 8 -3.39 -6.04 -9.42
N THR A 9 -3.79 -6.80 -8.40
CA THR A 9 -5.18 -6.88 -7.93
C THR A 9 -5.27 -6.48 -6.47
N VAL A 10 -6.25 -5.66 -6.11
CA VAL A 10 -6.49 -5.31 -4.71
C VAL A 10 -6.97 -6.54 -3.93
N THR A 11 -6.20 -6.99 -2.94
CA THR A 11 -6.56 -8.10 -2.06
C THR A 11 -7.21 -7.63 -0.75
N PHE A 12 -6.91 -6.40 -0.34
CA PHE A 12 -7.51 -5.73 0.81
C PHE A 12 -7.66 -4.23 0.55
N ALA A 13 -8.79 -3.66 0.96
CA ALA A 13 -9.04 -2.22 0.98
C ALA A 13 -10.06 -1.92 2.09
N GLY A 14 -9.61 -1.34 3.19
CA GLY A 14 -10.48 -1.11 4.34
C GLY A 14 -9.74 -0.56 5.56
N GLU A 15 -10.45 -0.55 6.68
CA GLU A 15 -9.92 -0.14 7.98
C GLU A 15 -9.39 -1.37 8.72
N GLU A 16 -8.15 -1.28 9.18
CA GLU A 16 -7.43 -2.30 9.96
C GLU A 16 -7.24 -1.78 11.39
N PRO A 17 -7.49 -2.60 12.43
CA PRO A 17 -7.42 -2.13 13.81
C PRO A 17 -5.98 -1.78 14.23
N LYS A 18 -5.82 -0.56 14.72
CA LYS A 18 -4.60 0.00 15.36
C LYS A 18 -3.45 0.27 14.40
N ARG A 19 -2.77 -0.74 13.87
CA ARG A 19 -1.43 -0.52 13.30
C ARG A 19 -1.47 0.29 12.00
N PHE A 20 -2.24 -0.15 11.01
CA PHE A 20 -2.18 0.46 9.68
C PHE A 20 -3.32 1.45 9.41
N GLY A 21 -4.36 1.47 10.25
CA GLY A 21 -5.54 2.29 10.01
C GLY A 21 -6.17 1.94 8.66
N ARG A 22 -6.38 2.92 7.79
CA ARG A 22 -6.88 2.64 6.43
C ARG A 22 -5.75 2.10 5.57
N LEU A 23 -5.95 0.88 5.07
CA LEU A 23 -4.96 0.06 4.41
C LEU A 23 -5.46 -0.41 3.05
N VAL A 24 -4.58 -0.36 2.06
CA VAL A 24 -4.74 -1.04 0.76
C VAL A 24 -3.61 -2.03 0.60
N ILE A 25 -3.92 -3.26 0.18
CA ILE A 25 -2.94 -4.28 -0.21
C ILE A 25 -3.20 -4.67 -1.66
N ILE A 26 -2.14 -4.67 -2.46
CA ILE A 26 -2.16 -5.11 -3.87
C ILE A 26 -1.30 -6.35 -3.98
N ASP A 27 -1.85 -7.40 -4.60
CA ASP A 27 -1.12 -8.57 -5.06
C ASP A 27 -0.65 -8.36 -6.49
N HIS A 28 0.66 -8.47 -6.70
CA HIS A 28 1.32 -8.30 -7.99
C HIS A 28 1.59 -9.63 -8.70
N GLY A 29 1.20 -10.75 -8.08
CA GLY A 29 1.50 -12.09 -8.54
C GLY A 29 2.89 -12.59 -8.10
N ASN A 30 3.13 -13.88 -8.28
CA ASN A 30 4.40 -14.54 -7.92
C ASN A 30 4.85 -14.26 -6.47
N GLY A 31 3.90 -14.24 -5.53
CA GLY A 31 4.19 -14.00 -4.11
C GLY A 31 4.42 -12.53 -3.72
N TRP A 32 4.46 -11.59 -4.68
CA TRP A 32 4.74 -10.18 -4.41
C TRP A 32 3.50 -9.39 -4.03
N GLN A 33 3.61 -8.59 -2.97
CA GLN A 33 2.55 -7.68 -2.54
C GLN A 33 3.12 -6.32 -2.15
N SER A 34 2.30 -5.26 -2.31
CA SER A 34 2.56 -3.96 -1.71
C SER A 34 1.44 -3.54 -0.79
N ALA A 35 1.78 -2.90 0.33
CA ALA A 35 0.84 -2.42 1.33
C ALA A 35 0.98 -0.90 1.51
N TYR A 36 -0.16 -0.20 1.60
CA TYR A 36 -0.27 1.25 1.72
C TYR A 36 -1.17 1.60 2.91
N GLY A 37 -0.54 1.93 4.05
CA GLY A 37 -1.22 2.24 5.31
C GLY A 37 -1.35 3.73 5.58
N HIS A 38 -2.00 4.04 6.71
CA HIS A 38 -2.25 5.38 7.25
C HIS A 38 -3.05 6.31 6.33
N LEU A 39 -3.78 5.76 5.35
CA LEU A 39 -4.50 6.56 4.36
C LEU A 39 -5.59 7.42 5.02
N SER A 40 -5.79 8.66 4.58
CA SER A 40 -6.95 9.48 4.96
C SER A 40 -8.23 9.06 4.21
N ARG A 41 -8.06 8.51 3.00
CA ARG A 41 -9.15 8.08 2.12
C ARG A 41 -8.67 6.97 1.20
N ILE A 42 -9.50 5.95 1.01
CA ILE A 42 -9.34 4.88 0.03
C ILE A 42 -10.23 5.18 -1.19
N THR A 43 -9.75 4.91 -2.40
CA THR A 43 -10.51 5.11 -3.65
C THR A 43 -10.70 3.84 -4.47
N VAL A 44 -10.24 2.69 -3.96
CA VAL A 44 -10.31 1.38 -4.59
C VAL A 44 -11.02 0.39 -3.65
N LYS A 45 -11.43 -0.77 -4.17
CA LYS A 45 -12.05 -1.86 -3.38
C LYS A 45 -11.37 -3.19 -3.69
N LYS A 46 -11.55 -4.16 -2.80
CA LYS A 46 -11.08 -5.54 -3.00
C LYS A 46 -11.59 -6.09 -4.33
N GLY A 47 -10.70 -6.72 -5.09
CA GLY A 47 -10.96 -7.30 -6.40
C GLY A 47 -10.75 -6.33 -7.57
N ASP A 48 -10.51 -5.03 -7.33
CA ASP A 48 -10.21 -4.11 -8.42
C ASP A 48 -8.87 -4.46 -9.09
N PRO A 49 -8.80 -4.51 -10.43
CA PRO A 49 -7.52 -4.52 -11.14
C PRO A 49 -6.89 -3.13 -11.06
N ILE A 50 -5.58 -3.09 -10.85
CA ILE A 50 -4.81 -1.86 -10.68
C ILE A 50 -3.69 -1.82 -11.71
N THR A 51 -3.50 -0.64 -12.30
CA THR A 51 -2.36 -0.32 -13.16
C THR A 51 -1.27 0.44 -12.41
N THR A 52 -0.01 0.30 -12.81
CA THR A 52 1.11 1.08 -12.25
C THR A 52 0.80 2.57 -12.26
N GLY A 53 0.97 3.24 -11.10
CA GLY A 53 0.71 4.66 -10.94
C GLY A 53 -0.76 5.04 -10.74
N GLU A 54 -1.69 4.08 -10.78
CA GLU A 54 -3.10 4.32 -10.52
C GLU A 54 -3.34 4.82 -9.09
N ARG A 55 -4.34 5.67 -8.91
CA ARG A 55 -4.63 6.30 -7.62
C ARG A 55 -5.33 5.32 -6.68
N LEU A 56 -4.72 5.11 -5.51
CA LEU A 56 -5.26 4.25 -4.45
C LEU A 56 -5.99 5.04 -3.36
N GLY A 57 -5.59 6.30 -3.16
CA GLY A 57 -6.11 7.09 -2.06
C GLY A 57 -5.34 8.37 -1.79
N LEU A 58 -5.47 8.84 -0.56
CA LEU A 58 -4.78 10.01 -0.01
C LEU A 58 -4.04 9.59 1.26
N ALA A 59 -2.80 10.09 1.44
CA ALA A 59 -2.06 9.92 2.69
C ALA A 59 -2.80 10.60 3.84
N GLY A 60 -2.55 10.15 5.06
CA GLY A 60 -3.25 10.65 6.25
C GLY A 60 -2.52 10.25 7.51
N GLN A 61 -3.27 10.21 8.60
CA GLN A 61 -2.76 9.92 9.94
C GLN A 61 -3.70 8.91 10.64
N ALA A 62 -4.17 7.90 9.91
CA ALA A 62 -4.99 6.84 10.49
C ALA A 62 -4.10 5.77 11.14
N GLY A 63 -4.60 5.05 12.13
CA GLY A 63 -3.82 4.03 12.84
C GLY A 63 -2.77 4.65 13.76
N ASP A 64 -1.58 4.05 13.85
CA ASP A 64 -0.52 4.45 14.79
C ASP A 64 0.39 5.58 14.25
N ALA A 65 -0.04 6.33 13.23
CA ALA A 65 0.75 7.42 12.65
C ALA A 65 0.78 8.66 13.57
N ASP A 66 1.97 9.14 13.93
CA ASP A 66 2.15 10.34 14.76
C ASP A 66 1.93 11.66 13.99
N ARG A 67 2.00 11.60 12.65
CA ARG A 67 1.80 12.73 11.74
C ARG A 67 1.26 12.23 10.40
N PRO A 68 0.76 13.12 9.51
CA PRO A 68 0.38 12.72 8.17
C PRO A 68 1.56 12.09 7.40
N GLU A 69 1.47 10.79 7.13
CA GLU A 69 2.52 10.02 6.46
C GLU A 69 1.95 8.83 5.68
N LEU A 70 2.85 8.12 4.98
CA LEU A 70 2.54 6.86 4.30
C LEU A 70 3.34 5.76 4.98
N HIS A 71 2.66 4.73 5.46
CA HIS A 71 3.30 3.44 5.73
C HIS A 71 3.32 2.62 4.45
N PHE A 72 4.50 2.26 3.97
CA PHE A 72 4.67 1.49 2.74
C PHE A 72 5.49 0.24 3.00
N GLU A 73 5.01 -0.90 2.52
CA GLU A 73 5.75 -2.16 2.56
C GLU A 73 5.73 -2.83 1.20
N ILE A 74 6.82 -3.55 0.92
CA ILE A 74 6.88 -4.59 -0.10
C ILE A 74 7.00 -5.92 0.64
N ARG A 75 6.23 -6.92 0.23
CA ARG A 75 6.27 -8.27 0.77
C ARG A 75 6.49 -9.29 -0.33
N HIS A 76 7.23 -10.34 -0.02
CA HIS A 76 7.38 -11.52 -0.88
C HIS A 76 7.06 -12.76 -0.04
N ASP A 77 6.13 -13.59 -0.51
CA ASP A 77 5.63 -14.78 0.20
C ASP A 77 5.17 -14.50 1.64
N GLY A 78 4.62 -13.30 1.86
CA GLY A 78 4.10 -12.85 3.15
C GLY A 78 5.11 -12.17 4.08
N GLU A 79 6.41 -12.21 3.76
CA GLU A 79 7.46 -11.55 4.53
C GLU A 79 7.78 -10.16 4.01
N ALA A 80 7.95 -9.18 4.89
CA ALA A 80 8.35 -7.83 4.52
C ALA A 80 9.82 -7.80 4.10
N VAL A 81 10.12 -7.17 2.96
CA VAL A 81 11.47 -6.97 2.43
C VAL A 81 11.80 -5.48 2.39
N ASP A 82 13.09 -5.15 2.32
CA ASP A 82 13.53 -3.76 2.14
C ASP A 82 12.96 -3.20 0.82
N PRO A 83 12.16 -2.11 0.87
CA PRO A 83 11.61 -1.52 -0.35
C PRO A 83 12.63 -0.68 -1.13
N ALA A 84 13.74 -0.24 -0.52
CA ALA A 84 14.68 0.70 -1.15
C ALA A 84 15.22 0.24 -2.52
N PRO A 85 15.58 -1.04 -2.73
CA PRO A 85 16.04 -1.53 -4.03
C PRO A 85 15.01 -1.39 -5.16
N PHE A 86 13.71 -1.35 -4.83
CA PHE A 86 12.61 -1.28 -5.79
C PHE A 86 12.16 0.15 -6.10
N LEU A 87 12.51 1.09 -5.23
CA LEU A 87 12.08 2.50 -5.34
C LEU A 87 13.00 3.35 -6.22
N GLY A 88 14.08 2.78 -6.76
CA GLY A 88 15.04 3.52 -7.58
C GLY A 88 15.73 4.66 -6.82
N LEU A 89 15.71 4.63 -5.48
CA LEU A 89 16.43 5.58 -4.63
C LEU A 89 17.92 5.29 -4.80
N LYS A 90 18.55 6.00 -5.74
CA LYS A 90 20.01 6.14 -5.72
C LYS A 90 20.36 6.92 -4.45
N GLY A 91 21.26 6.34 -3.65
CA GLY A 91 21.87 7.04 -2.51
C GLY A 91 22.59 8.31 -2.92
#